data_AF-A0A9P5USN9-F1
#
_entry.id   AF-A0A9P5USN9-F1
#
_cell.length_a   1.000
_cell.length_b   1.000
_cell.length_c   1.000
_cell.angle_alpha   90.00
_cell.angle_beta   90.00
_cell.angle_gamma   90.00
#
_symmetry.space_group_name_H-M   'P 1'
#
loop_
_entity.id
_entity.type
_entity.pdbx_description
1 polymer ?
#
loop_
_entity_poly.entity_id
_entity_poly.type
_entity_poly.pdbx_seq_one_letter_code
_entity_poly.pdbx_strand_id
1 'polypeptide(L)'
;MSFIYNYFTNGNATPAEIENAAVVKAMVKDRKSTLKTEYKQIETEYKQTIKDAEAEYERIKKQAKEDMYRNVLNSVQIEVDAIVATDAYANSDVKTKAKIEGFRAWMTGASSSCINNEAQSEYPIEKKPELISV
;
A
#
# COMPACT_ATOMS: atom_id res chain seq x y z
N MET A 1 -9.42 13.62 48.56
CA MET A 1 -10.51 13.95 47.61
C MET A 1 -11.89 14.12 48.28
N SER A 2 -12.11 13.72 49.54
CA SER A 2 -13.47 13.74 50.14
C SER A 2 -13.97 15.12 50.60
N PHE A 3 -13.11 16.07 50.98
CA PHE A 3 -13.54 17.39 51.46
C PHE A 3 -14.24 18.21 50.37
N ILE A 4 -13.66 18.27 49.17
CA ILE A 4 -14.23 19.01 48.03
C ILE A 4 -15.56 18.38 47.63
N TYR A 5 -15.62 17.04 47.52
CA TYR A 5 -16.87 16.33 47.21
C TYR A 5 -17.97 16.65 48.24
N ASN A 6 -17.66 16.56 49.54
CA ASN A 6 -18.61 16.84 50.62
C ASN A 6 -19.09 18.31 50.66
N TYR A 7 -18.23 19.27 50.29
CA TYR A 7 -18.58 20.69 50.23
C TYR A 7 -19.67 20.97 49.19
N PHE A 8 -19.52 20.40 47.99
CA PHE A 8 -20.48 20.56 46.90
C PHE A 8 -21.75 19.71 47.06
N THR A 9 -21.71 18.58 47.78
CA THR A 9 -22.88 17.70 47.95
C THR A 9 -23.75 18.03 49.16
N ASN A 10 -23.21 18.68 50.20
CA ASN A 10 -23.94 18.95 51.45
C ASN A 10 -24.62 20.34 51.48
N GLY A 11 -24.82 20.98 50.32
CA GLY A 11 -25.56 22.25 50.22
C GLY A 11 -24.80 23.49 50.70
N ASN A 12 -23.48 23.37 50.93
CA ASN A 12 -22.63 24.48 51.37
C ASN A 12 -22.07 25.34 50.22
N ALA A 13 -22.35 24.96 48.98
CA ALA A 13 -21.93 25.68 47.78
C ALA A 13 -22.90 26.81 47.43
N THR A 14 -22.36 27.96 47.04
CA THR A 14 -23.15 29.07 46.51
C THR A 14 -23.72 28.73 45.13
N PRO A 15 -24.80 29.42 44.69
CA PRO A 15 -25.36 29.22 43.35
C PRO A 15 -24.34 29.37 42.21
N ALA A 16 -23.43 30.35 42.31
CA ALA A 16 -22.36 30.56 41.32
C ALA A 16 -21.35 29.40 41.30
N GLU A 17 -21.02 28.81 42.44
CA GLU A 17 -20.12 27.65 42.52
C GLU A 17 -20.77 26.39 41.93
N ILE A 18 -22.09 26.22 42.10
CA ILE A 18 -22.85 25.12 41.49
C ILE A 18 -22.87 25.27 39.96
N GLU A 19 -23.12 26.49 39.46
CA GLU A 19 -23.11 26.80 38.03
C GLU A 19 -21.72 26.56 37.42
N ASN A 20 -20.66 27.08 38.05
CA ASN A 20 -19.28 26.89 37.60
C ASN A 20 -18.89 25.40 37.59
N ALA A 21 -19.29 24.62 38.60
CA ALA A 21 -19.04 23.18 38.63
C ALA A 21 -19.79 22.44 37.51
N ALA A 22 -21.01 22.86 37.17
CA ALA A 22 -21.77 22.30 36.05
C ALA A 22 -21.11 22.61 34.71
N VAL A 23 -20.61 23.83 34.51
CA VAL A 23 -19.86 24.24 33.31
C VAL A 23 -18.58 23.40 33.16
N VAL A 24 -17.77 23.30 34.22
CA VAL A 24 -16.53 22.48 34.19
C VAL A 24 -16.86 21.03 33.89
N LYS A 25 -17.91 20.46 34.48
CA LYS A 25 -18.34 19.08 34.21
C LYS A 25 -18.77 18.90 32.75
N ALA A 26 -19.48 19.87 32.17
CA ALA A 26 -19.86 19.85 30.77
C ALA A 26 -18.62 19.92 29.86
N MET A 27 -17.67 20.80 30.14
CA MET A 27 -16.41 20.90 29.40
C MET A 27 -15.58 19.61 29.47
N VAL A 28 -15.48 18.99 30.64
CA VAL A 28 -14.78 17.70 30.80
C VAL A 28 -15.47 16.60 30.00
N LYS A 29 -16.81 16.56 30.02
CA LYS A 29 -17.59 15.58 29.25
C LYS A 29 -17.40 15.78 27.75
N ASP A 30 -17.44 17.03 27.29
CA ASP A 30 -17.25 17.40 25.89
C ASP A 30 -15.85 17.03 25.41
N ARG A 31 -14.81 17.48 26.14
CA ARG A 31 -13.41 17.16 25.79
C ARG A 31 -13.15 15.66 25.78
N LYS A 32 -13.73 14.90 26.72
CA LYS A 32 -13.64 13.43 26.72
C LYS A 32 -14.28 12.81 25.47
N SER A 33 -15.41 13.35 25.01
CA SER A 33 -16.07 12.90 23.79
C SER A 33 -15.22 13.19 22.56
N THR A 34 -14.71 14.42 22.44
CA THR A 34 -13.83 14.85 21.35
C THR A 34 -12.58 13.97 21.25
N LEU A 35 -11.88 13.76 22.37
CA LEU A 35 -10.70 12.89 22.40
C LEU A 35 -11.00 11.46 21.96
N LYS A 36 -12.17 10.92 22.32
CA LYS A 36 -12.57 9.57 21.89
C LYS A 36 -12.80 9.49 20.39
N THR A 37 -13.38 10.53 19.80
CA THR A 37 -13.59 10.62 18.36
C THR A 37 -12.27 10.78 17.61
N GLU A 38 -11.43 11.74 18.04
CA GLU A 38 -10.09 11.96 17.48
C GLU A 38 -9.25 10.67 17.53
N TYR A 39 -9.24 9.98 18.68
CA TYR A 39 -8.52 8.71 18.82
C TYR A 39 -8.99 7.65 17.83
N LYS A 40 -10.31 7.47 17.70
CA LYS A 40 -10.87 6.51 16.74
C LYS A 40 -10.51 6.87 15.30
N GLN A 41 -10.56 8.15 14.96
CA GLN A 41 -10.23 8.62 13.62
C GLN A 41 -8.76 8.34 13.29
N ILE A 42 -7.84 8.68 14.21
CA ILE A 42 -6.41 8.36 14.08
C ILE A 42 -6.19 6.85 13.96
N GLU A 43 -6.89 6.04 14.75
CA GLU A 43 -6.79 4.58 14.67
C GLU A 43 -7.22 4.05 13.29
N THR A 44 -8.30 4.60 12.72
CA THR A 44 -8.77 4.25 11.37
C THR A 44 -7.78 4.69 10.30
N GLU A 45 -7.30 5.93 10.36
CA GLU A 45 -6.32 6.47 9.41
C GLU A 45 -5.01 5.69 9.42
N TYR A 46 -4.53 5.31 10.61
CA TYR A 46 -3.33 4.49 10.76
C TYR A 46 -3.49 3.09 10.14
N LYS A 47 -4.62 2.42 10.40
CA LYS A 47 -4.92 1.11 9.81
C LYS A 47 -5.00 1.17 8.29
N GLN A 48 -5.63 2.22 7.75
CA GLN A 48 -5.74 2.40 6.31
C GLN A 48 -4.36 2.68 5.69
N THR A 49 -3.56 3.53 6.32
CA THR A 49 -2.19 3.86 5.85
C THR A 49 -1.31 2.61 5.80
N ILE A 50 -1.38 1.74 6.81
CA ILE A 50 -0.65 0.45 6.79
C ILE A 50 -1.09 -0.40 5.62
N LYS A 51 -2.41 -0.56 5.44
CA LYS A 51 -2.96 -1.39 4.37
C LYS A 51 -2.52 -0.90 2.99
N ASP A 52 -2.52 0.41 2.78
CA ASP A 52 -2.10 1.02 1.51
C ASP A 52 -0.58 0.85 1.28
N ALA A 53 0.22 0.99 2.34
CA ALA A 53 1.66 0.75 2.27
C ALA A 53 2.00 -0.72 1.98
N GLU A 54 1.29 -1.67 2.58
CA GLU A 54 1.43 -3.10 2.33
C GLU A 54 1.05 -3.46 0.88
N ALA A 55 -0.05 -2.90 0.37
CA ALA A 55 -0.47 -3.10 -1.00
C ALA A 55 0.54 -2.55 -2.02
N GLU A 56 1.08 -1.35 -1.77
CA GLU A 56 2.09 -0.74 -2.63
C GLU A 56 3.41 -1.51 -2.59
N TYR A 57 3.81 -2.02 -1.42
CA TYR A 57 5.00 -2.86 -1.29
C TYR A 57 4.89 -4.13 -2.15
N GLU A 58 3.78 -4.86 -2.08
CA GLU A 58 3.60 -6.07 -2.89
C GLU A 58 3.50 -5.76 -4.38
N ARG A 59 2.91 -4.62 -4.76
CA ARG A 59 2.90 -4.14 -6.15
C ARG A 59 4.32 -3.89 -6.67
N ILE A 60 5.12 -3.12 -5.93
CA ILE A 60 6.52 -2.82 -6.29
C ILE A 60 7.35 -4.09 -6.36
N LYS A 61 7.19 -5.00 -5.40
CA LYS A 61 7.92 -6.26 -5.36
C LYS A 61 7.59 -7.16 -6.56
N LYS A 62 6.31 -7.22 -6.96
CA LYS A 62 5.90 -7.92 -8.18
C LYS A 62 6.53 -7.27 -9.42
N GLN A 63 6.44 -5.94 -9.54
CA GLN A 63 7.03 -5.21 -10.66
C GLN A 63 8.54 -5.44 -10.77
N ALA A 64 9.27 -5.31 -9.67
CA ALA A 64 10.72 -5.51 -9.65
C ALA A 64 11.11 -6.94 -10.08
N LYS A 65 10.31 -7.95 -9.70
CA LYS A 65 10.51 -9.33 -10.13
C LYS A 65 10.27 -9.49 -11.63
N GLU A 66 9.21 -8.88 -12.16
CA GLU A 66 8.88 -8.92 -13.59
C GLU A 66 9.92 -8.17 -14.43
N ASP A 67 10.37 -7.00 -13.99
CA ASP A 67 11.44 -6.22 -14.63
C ASP A 67 12.76 -6.98 -14.67
N MET A 68 13.11 -7.67 -13.57
CA MET A 68 14.29 -8.53 -13.52
C MET A 68 14.21 -9.64 -14.58
N TYR A 69 13.07 -10.33 -14.71
CA TYR A 69 12.90 -11.37 -15.73
C TYR A 69 12.94 -10.81 -17.14
N ARG A 70 12.29 -9.67 -17.40
CA ARG A 70 12.32 -8.99 -18.71
C ARG A 70 13.75 -8.64 -19.09
N ASN A 71 14.54 -8.09 -18.17
CA ASN A 71 15.93 -7.74 -18.42
C ASN A 71 16.79 -8.96 -18.75
N VAL A 72 16.63 -10.05 -18.01
CA VAL A 72 17.34 -11.31 -18.29
C VAL A 72 16.95 -11.88 -19.65
N LEU A 73 15.65 -11.96 -19.94
CA LEU A 73 15.16 -12.48 -21.23
C LEU A 73 15.66 -11.64 -22.41
N ASN A 74 15.63 -10.31 -22.29
CA ASN A 74 16.16 -9.41 -23.32
C ASN A 74 17.67 -9.60 -23.53
N SER A 75 18.43 -9.78 -22.45
CA SER A 75 19.88 -9.97 -22.52
C SER A 75 20.23 -11.28 -23.22
N VAL A 76 19.53 -12.37 -22.85
CA VAL A 76 19.71 -13.67 -23.48
C VAL A 76 19.26 -13.65 -24.95
N GLN A 77 18.18 -12.94 -25.27
CA GLN A 77 17.73 -12.78 -26.65
C GLN A 77 18.81 -12.14 -27.53
N ILE A 78 19.46 -11.07 -27.04
CA ILE A 78 20.56 -10.41 -27.73
C ILE A 78 21.73 -11.38 -27.98
N GLU A 79 22.11 -12.17 -26.96
CA GLU A 79 23.18 -13.16 -27.09
C GLU A 79 22.83 -14.26 -28.12
N VAL A 80 21.58 -14.73 -28.11
CA VAL A 80 21.13 -15.74 -29.07
C VAL A 80 21.10 -15.19 -30.50
N ASP A 81 20.63 -13.97 -30.69
CA ASP A 81 20.63 -13.35 -32.03
C ASP A 81 22.07 -13.13 -32.53
N ALA A 82 23.01 -12.82 -31.63
CA ALA A 82 24.43 -12.77 -31.96
C ALA A 82 24.98 -14.14 -32.38
N ILE A 83 24.61 -15.22 -31.70
CA ILE A 83 25.00 -16.60 -32.07
C ILE A 83 24.44 -16.98 -33.45
N VAL A 84 23.16 -16.67 -33.69
CA VAL A 84 22.48 -16.98 -34.96
C VAL A 84 23.11 -16.24 -36.15
N ALA A 85 23.70 -15.06 -35.91
CA ALA A 85 24.41 -14.30 -36.93
C ALA A 85 25.81 -14.87 -37.28
N THR A 86 26.31 -15.87 -36.54
CA THR A 86 27.65 -16.42 -36.79
C THR A 86 27.71 -17.42 -37.94
N ASP A 87 28.83 -17.46 -38.66
CA ASP A 87 29.12 -18.50 -39.66
C ASP A 87 29.16 -19.90 -39.06
N ALA A 88 29.54 -20.02 -37.78
CA ALA A 88 29.53 -21.27 -37.05
C ALA A 88 28.11 -21.83 -36.92
N TYR A 89 27.12 -20.97 -36.65
CA TYR A 89 25.71 -21.35 -36.66
C TYR A 89 25.19 -21.62 -38.07
N ALA A 90 25.54 -20.78 -39.05
CA ALA A 90 25.13 -20.96 -40.44
C ALA A 90 25.55 -22.34 -40.99
N ASN A 91 26.74 -22.82 -40.60
CA ASN A 91 27.29 -24.11 -40.98
C ASN A 91 26.98 -25.25 -39.99
N SER A 92 26.20 -25.01 -38.94
CA SER A 92 25.89 -26.05 -37.95
C SER A 92 24.93 -27.10 -38.50
N ASP A 93 24.91 -28.26 -37.85
CA ASP A 93 24.01 -29.35 -38.19
C ASP A 93 22.53 -28.99 -37.90
N VAL A 94 21.61 -29.75 -38.52
CA VAL A 94 20.17 -29.52 -38.44
C VAL A 94 19.64 -29.62 -36.99
N LYS A 95 20.21 -30.49 -36.15
CA LYS A 95 19.75 -30.64 -34.76
C LYS A 95 20.13 -29.41 -33.94
N THR A 96 21.32 -28.86 -34.15
CA THR A 96 21.76 -27.62 -33.50
C THR A 96 20.85 -26.45 -33.87
N LYS A 97 20.52 -26.30 -35.15
CA LYS A 97 19.58 -25.25 -35.62
C LYS A 97 18.19 -25.41 -35.01
N ALA A 98 17.66 -26.63 -35.00
CA ALA A 98 16.35 -26.92 -34.42
C ALA A 98 16.29 -26.63 -32.91
N LYS A 99 17.35 -26.91 -32.16
CA LYS A 99 17.43 -26.60 -30.71
C LYS A 99 17.43 -25.09 -30.45
N ILE A 100 18.21 -24.33 -31.22
CA ILE A 100 18.28 -22.87 -31.07
C ILE A 100 16.95 -22.24 -31.44
N GLU A 101 16.29 -22.70 -32.50
CA GLU A 101 14.96 -22.20 -32.88
C GLU A 101 13.90 -22.54 -31.82
N GLY A 102 13.93 -23.76 -31.27
CA GLY A 102 13.07 -24.15 -30.15
C GLY A 102 13.30 -23.30 -28.89
N PHE A 103 14.56 -22.92 -28.62
CA PHE A 103 14.88 -22.02 -27.51
C PHE A 103 14.34 -20.60 -27.76
N ARG A 104 14.46 -20.06 -28.99
CA ARG A 104 13.89 -18.75 -29.36
C ARG A 104 12.37 -18.71 -29.23
N ALA A 105 11.69 -19.77 -29.66
CA ALA A 105 10.25 -19.91 -29.49
C ALA A 105 9.85 -19.92 -28.01
N TRP A 106 10.61 -20.63 -27.17
CA TRP A 106 10.41 -20.64 -25.72
C TRP A 106 10.61 -19.25 -25.09
N MET A 107 11.68 -18.52 -25.46
CA MET A 107 11.93 -17.15 -24.96
C MET A 107 10.83 -16.17 -25.33
N THR A 108 10.27 -16.29 -26.54
CA THR A 108 9.13 -15.47 -27.00
C THR A 108 7.88 -15.75 -26.18
N GLY A 109 7.62 -17.02 -25.86
CA GLY A 109 6.53 -17.44 -24.98
C GLY A 109 6.73 -16.92 -23.55
N ALA A 110 7.93 -17.08 -23.00
CA ALA A 110 8.28 -16.62 -21.66
C ALA A 110 8.13 -15.10 -21.50
N SER A 111 8.59 -14.33 -22.50
CA SER A 111 8.47 -12.86 -22.53
C SER A 111 7.00 -12.42 -22.52
N SER A 112 6.14 -13.11 -23.27
CA SER A 112 4.69 -12.81 -23.31
C SER A 112 4.01 -13.08 -21.96
N SER A 113 4.42 -14.12 -21.23
CA SER A 113 3.91 -14.41 -19.88
C SER A 113 4.31 -13.36 -18.83
N CYS A 114 5.43 -12.64 -19.05
CA CYS A 114 5.86 -11.52 -18.22
C CYS A 114 5.14 -10.19 -18.55
N ILE A 115 4.30 -10.14 -19.59
CA ILE A 115 3.57 -8.93 -20.03
C ILE A 115 2.09 -8.97 -19.63
N ASN A 116 1.46 -10.15 -19.65
CA ASN A 116 0.02 -10.26 -19.42
C ASN A 116 -0.42 -10.10 -17.95
N ASN A 117 0.50 -9.92 -16.99
CA ASN A 117 0.19 -9.71 -15.59
C ASN A 117 -0.01 -8.24 -15.18
N GLU A 118 0.20 -7.29 -16.11
CA GLU A 118 0.02 -5.84 -15.90
C GLU A 118 -1.45 -5.39 -16.06
N ALA A 119 -2.32 -6.16 -16.71
CA ALA A 119 -3.66 -5.72 -17.11
C ALA A 119 -4.81 -6.04 -16.12
N GLN A 120 -4.53 -6.59 -14.93
CA GLN A 120 -5.58 -7.00 -13.97
C GLN A 120 -5.56 -6.31 -12.60
N SER A 121 -4.80 -5.23 -12.41
CA SER A 121 -4.88 -4.43 -11.17
C SER A 121 -5.12 -2.95 -11.42
N GLU A 122 -6.11 -2.63 -12.25
CA GLU A 122 -6.72 -1.31 -12.27
C GLU A 122 -7.74 -1.25 -11.13
N TYR A 123 -7.25 -1.08 -9.89
CA TYR A 123 -8.13 -0.69 -8.79
C TYR A 123 -8.34 0.83 -8.85
N PRO A 124 -9.59 1.32 -8.89
CA PRO A 124 -9.86 2.74 -9.01
C PRO A 124 -9.34 3.46 -7.77
N ILE A 125 -8.49 4.47 -7.99
CA ILE A 125 -8.15 5.47 -6.98
C ILE A 125 -9.43 6.27 -6.72
N GLU A 126 -10.26 5.83 -5.77
CA GLU A 126 -11.40 6.62 -5.31
C GLU A 126 -10.88 7.94 -4.75
N LYS A 127 -11.39 9.03 -5.32
CA LYS A 127 -11.05 10.40 -4.99
C LYS A 127 -11.15 10.62 -3.48
N LYS A 128 -10.02 11.03 -2.90
CA LYS A 128 -9.86 11.61 -1.56
C LYS A 128 -11.02 12.58 -1.24
N PRO A 129 -11.81 12.37 -0.17
CA PRO A 129 -12.66 13.43 0.34
C PRO A 129 -11.75 14.51 0.96
N GLU A 130 -11.89 15.74 0.47
CA GLU A 130 -11.27 16.92 1.05
C GLU A 130 -11.70 17.03 2.52
N LEU A 131 -10.73 16.96 3.42
CA LEU A 131 -10.94 17.23 4.84
C LEU A 131 -11.34 18.70 4.99
N ILE A 132 -12.61 18.91 5.31
CA ILE A 132 -13.13 20.20 5.76
C ILE A 132 -12.40 20.53 7.06
N SER A 133 -11.57 21.57 6.99
CA SER A 133 -11.03 22.27 8.15
C SER A 133 -12.21 22.85 8.96
N VAL A 134 -12.43 22.34 10.16
CA VAL A 134 -13.22 23.00 11.21
C VAL A 134 -12.33 23.19 12.43
#